data_AF-T1AAD4-F1
#
_entry.id   AF-T1AAD4-F1
#
_cell.length_a   1.000
_cell.length_b   1.000
_cell.length_c   1.000
_cell.angle_alpha   90.00
_cell.angle_beta   90.00
_cell.angle_gamma   90.00
#
_symmetry.space_group_name_H-M   'P 1'
#
loop_
_entity.id
_entity.type
_entity.pdbx_description
1 polymer ?
#
loop_
_entity_poly.entity_id
_entity_poly.type
_entity_poly.pdbx_seq_one_letter_code
_entity_poly.pdbx_strand_id
1 'polypeptide(L)'
;MSAGELMATDLGARYLAAQGLEARWADARTLLLADDRVGASAKASVLSAVCRFEPDQALLERLEDLAPVVVTQGFIASDAEGNTVLLGRGGSDTSGAYLAAK
;
A
#
# COMPACT_ATOMS: atom_id res chain seq x y z
N MET A 1 -9.63 -10.77 1.56
CA MET A 1 -10.17 -9.42 1.85
C MET A 1 -9.47 -8.31 1.06
N SER A 2 -8.31 -8.54 0.44
CA SER A 2 -7.57 -7.54 -0.36
C SER A 2 -8.14 -7.26 -1.76
N ALA A 3 -8.89 -8.20 -2.34
CA ALA A 3 -9.40 -8.07 -3.71
C ALA A 3 -10.26 -6.82 -3.95
N GLY A 4 -11.04 -6.38 -2.93
CA GLY A 4 -11.86 -5.18 -3.04
C GLY A 4 -11.03 -3.92 -3.28
N GLU A 5 -9.97 -3.72 -2.51
CA GLU A 5 -9.05 -2.57 -2.66
C GLU A 5 -8.31 -2.61 -4.01
N LEU A 6 -7.85 -3.80 -4.42
CA LEU A 6 -7.19 -3.99 -5.72
C LEU A 6 -8.12 -3.61 -6.88
N MET A 7 -9.36 -4.10 -6.87
CA MET A 7 -10.35 -3.80 -7.92
C MET A 7 -10.76 -2.32 -7.92
N ALA A 8 -11.03 -1.76 -6.75
CA ALA A 8 -11.48 -0.36 -6.63
C ALA A 8 -10.41 0.62 -7.13
N THR A 9 -9.15 0.38 -6.80
CA THR A 9 -8.05 1.26 -7.18
C THR A 9 -7.61 1.08 -8.63
N ASP A 10 -7.65 -0.15 -9.18
CA ASP A 10 -7.41 -0.36 -10.62
C ASP A 10 -8.49 0.34 -11.46
N LEU A 11 -9.76 0.21 -11.05
CA LEU A 11 -10.86 0.95 -11.69
C LEU A 11 -10.66 2.48 -11.56
N GLY A 12 -10.29 2.96 -10.38
CA GLY A 12 -10.03 4.38 -10.12
C GLY A 12 -8.91 4.95 -10.99
N ALA A 13 -7.78 4.24 -11.10
CA ALA A 13 -6.66 4.65 -11.95
C ALA A 13 -7.08 4.75 -13.42
N ARG A 14 -7.81 3.74 -13.93
CA ARG A 14 -8.31 3.73 -15.32
C ARG A 14 -9.33 4.83 -15.56
N TYR A 15 -10.19 5.11 -14.59
CA TYR A 15 -11.15 6.21 -14.70
C TYR A 15 -10.42 7.55 -14.82
N LEU A 16 -9.43 7.84 -13.96
CA LEU A 16 -8.64 9.07 -14.04
C LEU A 16 -7.89 9.19 -15.37
N ALA A 17 -7.30 8.10 -15.84
CA ALA A 17 -6.66 8.05 -17.16
C ALA A 17 -7.66 8.35 -18.30
N ALA A 18 -8.88 7.83 -18.23
CA ALA A 18 -9.94 8.12 -19.19
C ALA A 18 -10.43 9.57 -19.13
N GLN A 19 -10.20 10.28 -18.02
CA GLN A 19 -10.43 11.73 -17.90
C GLN A 19 -9.24 12.57 -18.41
N GLY A 20 -8.19 11.94 -18.95
CA GLY A 20 -7.01 12.64 -19.49
C GLY A 20 -5.96 12.98 -18.44
N LEU A 21 -6.05 12.44 -17.21
CA LEU A 21 -5.01 12.58 -16.20
C LEU A 21 -3.92 11.54 -16.41
N GLU A 22 -2.66 11.92 -16.23
CA GLU A 22 -1.53 10.99 -16.20
C GLU A 22 -1.51 10.25 -14.85
N ALA A 23 -2.43 9.30 -14.70
CA ALA A 23 -2.58 8.49 -13.51
C ALA A 23 -2.10 7.04 -13.73
N ARG A 24 -1.30 6.52 -12.80
CA ARG A 24 -0.83 5.13 -12.81
C ARG A 24 -1.22 4.40 -11.54
N TRP A 25 -1.53 3.12 -11.70
CA TRP A 25 -1.81 2.22 -10.60
C TRP A 25 -0.51 1.63 -10.04
N ALA A 26 -0.35 1.65 -8.72
CA ALA A 26 0.73 0.97 -8.02
C ALA A 26 0.14 -0.01 -6.98
N ASP A 27 0.80 -1.14 -6.79
CA ASP A 27 0.38 -2.14 -5.81
C ASP A 27 0.94 -1.79 -4.43
N ALA A 28 0.08 -1.54 -3.44
CA ALA A 28 0.48 -1.16 -2.08
C ALA A 28 1.39 -2.20 -1.42
N ARG A 29 1.30 -3.47 -1.82
CA ARG A 29 2.17 -4.55 -1.34
C ARG A 29 3.62 -4.40 -1.81
N THR A 30 3.88 -3.53 -2.78
CA THR A 30 5.23 -3.15 -3.21
C THR A 30 5.68 -1.81 -2.64
N LEU A 31 4.82 -1.13 -1.85
CA LEU A 31 5.08 0.17 -1.23
C LEU A 31 5.22 0.04 0.30
N LEU A 32 4.45 -0.87 0.89
CA LEU A 32 4.37 -1.11 2.32
C LEU A 32 4.81 -2.53 2.64
N LEU A 33 5.87 -2.62 3.44
CA LEU A 33 6.42 -3.86 3.95
C LEU A 33 6.16 -3.95 5.46
N ALA A 34 5.46 -5.00 5.87
CA ALA A 34 5.17 -5.30 7.26
C ALA A 34 6.42 -5.75 8.02
N ASP A 35 6.57 -5.24 9.23
CA ASP A 35 7.61 -5.68 10.15
C ASP A 35 7.26 -7.01 10.81
N ASP A 36 8.30 -7.81 11.04
CA ASP A 36 8.22 -8.94 11.95
C ASP A 36 8.23 -8.44 13.40
N ARG A 37 7.10 -8.61 14.09
CA ARG A 37 6.90 -8.11 15.46
C ARG A 37 7.11 -9.24 16.46
N VAL A 38 8.17 -9.13 17.24
CA VAL A 38 8.44 -10.03 18.36
C VAL A 38 7.24 -10.06 19.32
N GLY A 39 6.67 -11.25 19.53
CA GLY A 39 5.52 -11.46 20.42
C GLY A 39 4.15 -11.25 19.78
N ALA A 40 4.07 -10.87 18.50
CA ALA A 40 2.79 -10.87 17.79
C ALA A 40 2.34 -12.32 17.52
N SER A 41 1.04 -12.58 17.75
CA SER A 41 0.46 -13.85 17.30
C SER A 41 0.44 -13.94 15.78
N ALA A 42 0.48 -15.16 15.22
CA ALA A 42 0.36 -15.37 13.77
C ALA A 42 -0.86 -14.66 13.15
N LYS A 43 -2.00 -14.67 13.86
CA LYS A 43 -3.21 -13.95 13.43
C LYS A 43 -2.98 -12.44 13.38
N ALA A 44 -2.31 -11.86 14.38
CA ALA A 44 -2.02 -10.43 14.42
C ALA A 44 -1.02 -10.01 13.34
N SER A 45 -0.03 -10.86 13.02
CA SER A 45 0.92 -10.62 11.93
C SER A 45 0.25 -10.58 10.55
N VAL A 46 -0.87 -11.29 10.36
CA VAL A 46 -1.61 -11.31 9.09
C VAL A 46 -2.76 -10.29 9.02
N LEU A 47 -3.50 -10.09 10.12
CA LEU A 47 -4.75 -9.31 10.10
C LEU A 47 -4.62 -7.90 10.70
N SER A 48 -3.48 -7.58 11.33
CA SER A 48 -3.23 -6.29 11.96
C SER A 48 -1.74 -5.96 11.95
N ALA A 49 -1.12 -6.12 10.79
CA ALA A 49 0.29 -5.84 10.56
C ALA A 49 0.63 -4.36 10.76
N VAL A 50 1.90 -4.10 11.07
CA VAL A 50 2.49 -2.76 11.17
C VAL A 50 3.61 -2.73 10.15
N CYS A 51 3.70 -1.64 9.39
CA CYS A 51 4.73 -1.49 8.36
C CYS A 51 5.80 -0.51 8.80
N ARG A 52 6.97 -0.66 8.19
CA ARG A 52 8.02 0.37 8.21
C ARG A 52 7.53 1.62 7.51
N PHE A 53 7.82 2.77 8.08
CA PHE A 53 7.39 4.08 7.57
C PHE A 53 8.52 5.12 7.62
N GLU A 54 9.76 4.68 7.84
CA GLU A 54 10.94 5.53 7.73
C GLU A 54 11.09 6.02 6.29
N PRO A 55 11.68 7.22 6.10
CA PRO A 55 11.92 7.78 4.77
C PRO A 55 12.62 6.81 3.82
N ASP A 56 12.12 6.72 2.59
CA ASP A 56 12.53 5.79 1.55
C ASP A 56 12.72 6.53 0.22
N GLN A 57 13.92 7.08 0.04
CA GLN A 57 14.28 7.87 -1.14
C GLN A 57 14.11 7.08 -2.45
N ALA A 58 14.39 5.77 -2.44
CA ALA A 58 14.25 4.94 -3.63
C ALA A 58 12.78 4.73 -3.99
N LEU A 59 11.90 4.61 -2.99
CA LEU A 59 10.45 4.59 -3.21
C LEU A 59 9.96 5.92 -3.78
N LEU A 60 10.41 7.05 -3.23
CA LEU A 60 10.04 8.39 -3.71
C LEU A 60 10.43 8.57 -5.19
N GLU A 61 11.69 8.31 -5.55
CA GLU A 61 12.17 8.38 -6.93
C GLU A 61 11.35 7.47 -7.86
N ARG A 62 11.07 6.24 -7.44
CA ARG A 62 10.24 5.31 -8.22
C ARG A 62 8.82 5.84 -8.46
N LEU A 63 8.22 6.51 -7.48
CA LEU A 63 6.87 7.06 -7.60
C LEU A 63 6.86 8.33 -8.47
N GLU A 64 7.87 9.18 -8.36
CA GLU A 64 8.06 10.36 -9.21
C GLU A 64 8.25 9.97 -10.69
N ASP A 65 9.05 8.93 -10.95
CA ASP A 65 9.27 8.39 -12.30
C ASP A 65 8.03 7.68 -12.88
N LEU A 66 7.12 7.21 -12.02
CA LEU A 66 5.96 6.42 -12.44
C LEU A 66 4.91 7.28 -13.14
N ALA A 67 4.45 8.35 -12.47
CA ALA A 67 3.49 9.31 -12.99
C ALA A 67 3.24 10.48 -12.01
N PRO A 68 2.73 11.63 -12.52
CA PRO A 68 2.30 12.74 -11.67
C PRO A 68 1.20 12.36 -10.66
N VAL A 69 0.35 11.37 -11.00
CA VAL A 69 -0.68 10.84 -10.12
C VAL A 69 -0.51 9.34 -9.95
N VAL A 70 -0.30 8.90 -8.71
CA VAL A 70 -0.25 7.48 -8.37
C VAL A 70 -1.49 7.10 -7.57
N VAL A 71 -2.19 6.06 -8.01
CA VAL A 71 -3.31 5.45 -7.30
C VAL A 71 -2.86 4.11 -6.73
N THR A 72 -3.02 3.93 -5.41
CA THR A 72 -2.66 2.69 -4.71
C THR A 72 -3.73 2.33 -3.67
N GLN A 73 -3.62 1.13 -3.12
CA GLN A 73 -4.56 0.56 -2.15
C GLN A 73 -4.29 1.08 -0.74
N GLY A 74 -5.36 1.25 0.03
CA GLY A 74 -5.28 1.25 1.47
C GLY A 74 -5.36 -0.18 2.04
N PHE A 75 -5.26 -0.29 3.36
CA PHE A 75 -5.57 -1.48 4.16
C PHE A 75 -4.67 -2.71 3.97
N ILE A 76 -3.93 -2.83 2.86
CA ILE A 76 -3.14 -4.00 2.50
C ILE A 76 -1.64 -3.68 2.37
N ALA A 77 -0.79 -4.66 2.68
CA ALA A 77 0.67 -4.59 2.56
C ALA A 77 1.24 -5.99 2.25
N SER A 78 2.55 -6.11 2.07
CA SER A 78 3.25 -7.41 2.03
C SER A 78 3.99 -7.69 3.33
N ASP A 79 4.17 -8.98 3.66
CA ASP A 79 5.23 -9.40 4.57
C ASP A 79 6.55 -9.65 3.81
N ALA A 80 7.60 -10.04 4.54
CA ALA A 80 8.92 -10.31 3.96
C ALA A 80 8.95 -11.49 2.96
N GLU A 81 7.94 -12.35 2.97
CA GLU A 81 7.78 -13.47 2.03
C GLU A 81 6.93 -13.08 0.80
N GLY A 82 6.41 -11.84 0.77
CA GLY A 82 5.54 -11.36 -0.29
C GLY A 82 4.08 -11.76 -0.13
N ASN A 83 3.69 -12.36 0.99
CA ASN A 83 2.29 -12.67 1.27
C ASN A 83 1.52 -11.39 1.58
N THR A 84 0.24 -11.38 1.23
CA THR A 84 -0.62 -10.23 1.53
C THR A 84 -1.03 -10.23 3.00
N VAL A 85 -0.78 -9.13 3.69
CA VAL A 85 -1.23 -8.87 5.06
C VAL A 85 -2.14 -7.65 5.12
N LEU A 86 -2.91 -7.54 6.20
CA LEU A 86 -3.87 -6.46 6.43
C LEU A 86 -3.42 -5.61 7.61
N LEU A 87 -3.68 -4.30 7.54
CA LEU A 87 -3.33 -3.34 8.59
C LEU A 87 -4.41 -3.22 9.68
N GLY A 88 -5.46 -4.03 9.60
CA GLY A 88 -6.57 -4.04 10.56
C GLY A 88 -7.60 -2.93 10.32
N ARG A 89 -8.46 -2.69 11.32
CA ARG A 89 -9.51 -1.66 11.24
C ARG A 89 -8.86 -0.27 11.13
N GLY A 90 -9.34 0.55 10.19
CA GLY A 90 -8.72 1.85 9.91
C GLY A 90 -7.46 1.72 9.04
N GLY A 91 -7.19 0.53 8.49
CA GLY A 91 -5.97 0.28 7.74
C GLY A 91 -5.77 1.16 6.51
N SER A 92 -6.82 1.71 5.91
CA SER A 92 -6.69 2.70 4.83
C SER A 92 -6.11 4.03 5.34
N ASP A 93 -6.59 4.53 6.48
CA ASP A 93 -6.02 5.72 7.13
C ASP A 93 -4.56 5.48 7.54
N THR A 94 -4.29 4.29 8.09
CA THR A 94 -2.92 3.86 8.44
C THR A 94 -2.01 3.77 7.22
N SER A 95 -2.50 3.28 6.08
CA SER A 95 -1.73 3.22 4.83
C SER A 95 -1.34 4.61 4.37
N GLY A 96 -2.28 5.56 4.39
CA GLY A 96 -2.02 6.96 4.05
C GLY A 96 -0.97 7.58 4.98
N ALA A 97 -1.07 7.35 6.28
CA ALA A 97 -0.09 7.85 7.25
C ALA A 97 1.32 7.26 7.03
N TYR A 98 1.43 5.96 6.75
CA TYR A 98 2.72 5.35 6.45
C TYR A 98 3.32 5.87 5.15
N LEU A 99 2.54 5.93 4.07
CA LEU A 99 3.02 6.43 2.78
C LEU A 99 3.41 7.91 2.85
N ALA A 100 2.74 8.73 3.66
CA ALA A 100 3.10 10.14 3.85
C ALA A 100 4.38 10.34 4.66
N ALA A 101 4.80 9.35 5.44
CA ALA A 101 6.03 9.39 6.24
C ALA A 101 7.26 8.81 5.50
N LYS A 102 7.01 8.07 4.40
CA LYS A 102 8.04 7.54 3.49
C LYS A 102 8.78 8.64 2.73
#